data_AF-A0A927XAM2-F1
#
_entry.id   AF-A0A927XAM2-F1
#
_cell.length_a   1.000
_cell.length_b   1.000
_cell.length_c   1.000
_cell.angle_alpha   90.00
_cell.angle_beta   90.00
_cell.angle_gamma   90.00
#
_symmetry.space_group_name_H-M   'P 1'
#
loop_
_entity.id
_entity.type
_entity.pdbx_description
1 polymer ?
#
loop_
_entity_poly.entity_id
_entity_poly.type
_entity_poly.pdbx_seq_one_letter_code
_entity_poly.pdbx_strand_id
1 'polypeptide(L)' 'MHLEIEETGFGSSITFVVSDGFNKRELTLPKFQVSDFQIDQIRERAGFWFDCDQAIQDIKQTLGIWN' A
#
# COMPACT_ATOMS: atom_id res chain seq x y z
N MET A 1 2.87 -9.23 9.48
CA MET A 1 2.79 -8.34 8.30
C MET A 1 3.24 -6.94 8.70
N HIS A 2 4.09 -6.33 7.90
CA HIS A 2 4.54 -4.97 8.08
C HIS A 2 4.18 -4.16 6.82
N LEU A 3 3.55 -3.02 7.04
CA LEU A 3 3.29 -2.02 6.00
C LEU A 3 4.23 -0.84 6.22
N GLU A 4 4.97 -0.51 5.18
CA GLU A 4 5.77 0.69 5.09
C GLU A 4 5.26 1.54 3.91
N ILE A 5 5.23 2.85 4.08
CA ILE A 5 4.76 3.79 3.07
C ILE A 5 5.87 4.79 2.84
N GLU A 6 6.44 4.76 1.65
CA GLU A 6 7.54 5.63 1.24
C GLU A 6 7.04 6.66 0.24
N GLU A 7 7.47 7.92 0.41
CA GLU A 7 7.28 8.94 -0.61
C GLU A 7 8.55 9.07 -1.44
N THR A 8 8.44 8.83 -2.74
CA THR A 8 9.56 8.84 -3.67
C THR A 8 9.41 9.96 -4.71
N GLY A 9 10.52 10.38 -5.31
CA GLY A 9 10.49 11.42 -6.36
C GLY A 9 10.09 12.81 -5.86
N PHE A 10 10.58 13.24 -4.69
CA PHE A 10 10.19 14.52 -4.07
C PHE A 10 8.69 14.64 -3.75
N GLY A 11 8.06 13.53 -3.38
CA GLY A 11 6.63 13.47 -3.07
C GLY A 11 5.72 13.40 -4.30
N SER A 12 6.27 13.17 -5.50
CA SER A 12 5.45 12.93 -6.69
C SER A 12 4.81 11.55 -6.69
N SER A 13 5.41 10.60 -5.97
CA SER A 13 5.04 9.19 -5.97
C SER A 13 4.96 8.67 -4.54
N ILE A 14 4.08 7.70 -4.34
CA ILE A 14 3.91 6.97 -3.09
C ILE A 14 4.08 5.48 -3.36
N THR A 15 4.88 4.82 -2.53
CA THR A 15 5.17 3.40 -2.62
C THR A 15 4.66 2.71 -1.36
N PHE A 16 3.73 1.79 -1.53
CA PHE A 16 3.28 0.90 -0.46
C PHE A 16 4.12 -0.36 -0.49
N VAL A 17 4.86 -0.58 0.59
CA VAL A 17 5.71 -1.75 0.77
C VAL A 17 5.09 -2.65 1.81
N VAL A 18 4.79 -3.88 1.43
CA VAL A 18 4.25 -4.89 2.33
C VAL A 18 5.25 -6.04 2.45
N SER A 19 5.58 -6.42 3.69
CA SER A 19 6.53 -7.48 3.98
C SER A 19 6.07 -8.38 5.12
N ASP A 20 6.33 -9.68 5.01
CA ASP A 20 6.16 -10.66 6.09
C ASP A 20 7.49 -11.10 6.73
N GLY A 21 8.62 -10.56 6.25
CA GLY A 21 9.99 -10.92 6.64
C GLY A 21 10.70 -11.91 5.71
N PHE A 22 9.95 -12.68 4.90
CA PHE A 22 10.46 -13.58 3.87
C PHE A 22 10.07 -13.14 2.47
N ASN A 23 8.83 -12.69 2.31
CA ASN A 23 8.26 -12.15 1.09
C ASN A 23 8.08 -10.64 1.21
N LYS A 24 8.33 -9.94 0.11
CA LYS A 24 8.14 -8.51 -0.02
C LYS A 24 7.35 -8.23 -1.30
N ARG A 25 6.35 -7.37 -1.20
CA ARG A 25 5.60 -6.82 -2.32
C ARG A 25 5.57 -5.30 -2.23
N GLU A 26 5.56 -4.65 -3.38
CA GLU A 26 5.53 -3.20 -3.45
C GLU A 26 4.56 -2.73 -4.54
N LEU A 27 3.89 -1.61 -4.27
CA LEU A 27 3.00 -0.94 -5.20
C LEU A 27 3.35 0.54 -5.22
N THR A 28 3.88 1.00 -6.36
CA THR A 28 4.22 2.42 -6.56
C THR A 28 3.18 3.08 -7.44
N LEU A 29 2.69 4.24 -7.00
CA LEU A 29 1.66 5.02 -7.67
C LEU A 29 2.00 6.51 -7.60
N PRO A 30 1.51 7.34 -8.53
CA PRO A 30 1.58 8.78 -8.38
C PRO A 30 0.82 9.25 -7.13
N LYS A 31 1.44 10.11 -6.31
CA LYS A 31 0.85 10.58 -5.04
C LYS A 31 -0.51 11.26 -5.23
N PHE A 32 -0.71 11.96 -6.35
CA PHE A 32 -1.98 12.64 -6.65
C PHE A 32 -3.18 11.69 -6.83
N GLN A 33 -2.95 10.39 -7.02
CA GLN A 33 -4.00 9.37 -7.12
C GLN A 33 -4.40 8.80 -5.77
N VAL A 34 -3.68 9.15 -4.71
CA VAL A 34 -3.85 8.60 -3.37
C VAL A 34 -4.18 9.73 -2.42
N SER A 35 -5.33 9.61 -1.74
CA SER A 35 -5.72 10.55 -0.68
C SER A 35 -5.24 10.08 0.70
N ASP A 36 -5.02 11.02 1.61
CA ASP A 36 -4.65 10.72 3.00
C ASP A 36 -5.70 9.81 3.68
N PHE A 37 -6.98 10.00 3.37
CA PHE A 37 -8.06 9.14 3.86
C PHE A 37 -7.90 7.67 3.43
N GLN A 38 -7.51 7.42 2.17
CA GLN A 38 -7.26 6.07 1.69
C GLN A 38 -6.02 5.46 2.35
N ILE A 39 -4.98 6.27 2.62
CA ILE A 39 -3.79 5.84 3.35
C ILE A 39 -4.17 5.40 4.76
N ASP A 40 -5.02 6.15 5.45
CA ASP A 40 -5.50 5.79 6.78
C ASP A 40 -6.31 4.48 6.77
N GLN A 41 -7.21 4.31 5.79
CA GLN A 41 -7.94 3.04 5.63
C GLN A 41 -7.01 1.85 5.36
N ILE A 42 -5.97 2.03 4.55
CA ILE A 42 -4.96 0.99 4.29
C ILE A 42 -4.20 0.66 5.59
N ARG A 43 -3.84 1.66 6.39
CA ARG A 43 -3.14 1.46 7.68
C ARG A 43 -4.00 0.72 8.70
N GLU A 44 -5.30 1.04 8.79
CA GLU A 44 -6.24 0.33 9.65
C GLU A 44 -6.37 -1.15 9.25
N ARG A 45 -6.41 -1.43 7.94
CA ARG A 45 -6.49 -2.80 7.41
C ARG A 45 -5.19 -3.58 7.50
N ALA A 46 -4.05 -2.91 7.55
CA ALA A 46 -2.73 -3.53 7.62
C ALA A 46 -2.56 -4.51 8.80
N GLY A 47 -3.28 -4.27 9.90
CA GLY A 47 -3.30 -5.16 11.07
C GLY A 47 -4.00 -6.51 10.84
N PHE A 48 -4.76 -6.66 9.75
CA PHE A 48 -5.56 -7.85 9.44
C PHE A 48 -5.02 -8.67 8.26
N TRP A 49 -3.92 -8.26 7.63
CA TRP A 49 -3.36 -8.99 6.50
C TRP A 49 -2.60 -10.24 6.96
N PHE A 50 -2.78 -11.33 6.21
CA PHE A 50 -2.11 -12.61 6.45
C PHE A 50 -1.06 -12.94 5.39
N ASP A 51 -1.17 -12.35 4.19
CA ASP A 51 -0.29 -12.57 3.04
C ASP A 51 0.02 -11.24 2.33
N CYS A 52 1.23 -11.08 1.80
CA CYS A 52 1.64 -9.92 1.01
C CYS A 52 0.80 -9.75 -0.27
N ASP A 53 0.40 -10.84 -0.93
CA ASP A 53 -0.43 -10.79 -2.15
C ASP A 53 -1.84 -10.31 -1.83
N GLN A 54 -2.42 -10.80 -0.73
CA GLN A 54 -3.73 -10.34 -0.23
C GLN A 54 -3.66 -8.86 0.16
N ALA A 55 -2.60 -8.44 0.85
CA ALA A 55 -2.41 -7.06 1.26
C ALA A 55 -2.34 -6.10 0.06
N ILE A 56 -1.58 -6.45 -0.99
CA ILE A 56 -1.54 -5.65 -2.22
C ILE A 56 -2.90 -5.59 -2.91
N GLN A 57 -3.66 -6.69 -2.93
CA GLN A 57 -5.02 -6.66 -3.49
C GLN A 57 -5.95 -5.75 -2.69
N ASP A 58 -5.88 -5.77 -1.37
CA ASP A 58 -6.69 -4.91 -0.51
C ASP A 58 -6.31 -3.42 -0.66
N ILE A 59 -5.01 -3.13 -0.79
CA ILE A 59 -4.51 -1.79 -1.13
C ILE A 59 -5.10 -1.35 -2.48
N LYS A 60 -5.00 -2.20 -3.53
CA LYS A 60 -5.58 -1.88 -4.85
C LYS A 60 -7.08 -1.62 -4.78
N GLN A 61 -7.84 -2.43 -4.05
CA GLN A 61 -9.28 -2.24 -3.86
C GLN A 61 -9.60 -0.91 -3.16
N THR A 62 -8.85 -0.58 -2.09
CA THR A 62 -9.02 0.68 -1.35
C THR A 62 -8.68 1.90 -2.21
N LEU A 63 -7.70 1.77 -3.10
CA LEU A 63 -7.32 2.79 -4.06
C LEU A 63 -8.23 2.83 -5.30
N GLY A 64 -9.19 1.90 -5.43
CA GLY A 64 -10.07 1.81 -6.60
C GLY A 64 -9.32 1.42 -7.88
N ILE A 65 -8.20 0.72 -7.75
CA ILE A 65 -7.38 0.25 -8.87
C ILE A 65 -7.86 -1.15 -9.24
N TRP A 66 -8.61 -1.24 -10.34
CA TRP A 66 -9.10 -2.49 -10.91
C TRP A 66 -8.24 -2.81 -12.13
N ASN A 67 -7.17 -3.57 -11.92
CA ASN A 67 -6.31 -4.07 -13.00
C ASN A 67 -6.15 -5.57 -12.86
#